data_AF-A0A4Y8L1V0-F1
#
_entry.id   AF-A0A4Y8L1V0-F1
#
_cell.length_a   1.000
_cell.length_b   1.000
_cell.length_c   1.000
_cell.angle_alpha   90.00
_cell.angle_beta   90.00
_cell.angle_gamma   90.00
#
_symmetry.space_group_name_H-M   'P 1'
#
loop_
_entity.id
_entity.type
_entity.pdbx_description
1 polymer ?
#
loop_
_entity_poly.entity_id
_entity_poly.type
_entity_poly.pdbx_seq_one_letter_code
_entity_poly.pdbx_strand_id
1 'polypeptide(L)'
;MDKNSIPYVRIGTTYYKKVKKPLASDDTVEILILWNKDTIISDHGKDYLAKIECYDGFCSIPSHIQYKATIGSFYNQYHELDYKPKAGNCTTIFTFLKHIFGEQYEFGLDYLKILYENPLQALPILCLVSSERGTGKTTFLNLLKLIFGKNMTLNTNDDFRSQFNSDWANKLVIAVDEVLLDKREDSERIKNLSTARQFKAEAKGKDRQ
;
A
#
# COMPACT_ATOMS: atom_id res chain seq x y z
N MET A 1 -16.38 -11.34 -12.99
CA MET A 1 -16.01 -10.02 -13.55
C MET A 1 -17.26 -9.50 -14.22
N ASP A 2 -17.81 -8.39 -13.77
CA ASP A 2 -18.90 -7.76 -14.49
C ASP A 2 -18.41 -7.39 -15.89
N LYS A 3 -19.00 -7.99 -16.92
CA LYS A 3 -18.68 -7.77 -18.33
C LYS A 3 -18.90 -6.32 -18.81
N ASN A 4 -19.34 -5.42 -17.92
CA ASN A 4 -19.68 -4.02 -18.22
C ASN A 4 -18.71 -2.98 -17.65
N SER A 5 -17.65 -3.38 -16.93
CA SER A 5 -16.64 -2.42 -16.45
C SER A 5 -15.64 -2.09 -17.55
N ILE A 6 -15.53 -0.80 -17.92
CA ILE A 6 -14.51 -0.30 -18.84
C ILE A 6 -13.15 -0.42 -18.14
N PRO A 7 -12.19 -1.21 -18.66
CA PRO A 7 -10.93 -1.50 -17.97
C PRO A 7 -9.88 -0.42 -18.21
N TYR A 8 -10.28 0.74 -18.73
CA TYR A 8 -9.39 1.86 -19.07
C TYR A 8 -9.76 3.09 -18.26
N VAL A 9 -8.74 3.88 -17.92
CA VAL A 9 -8.90 5.22 -17.35
C VAL A 9 -7.92 6.16 -18.03
N ARG A 10 -8.31 7.43 -18.18
CA ARG A 10 -7.42 8.50 -18.62
C ARG A 10 -7.08 9.36 -17.43
N ILE A 11 -5.79 9.55 -17.18
CA ILE A 11 -5.29 10.36 -16.06
C ILE A 11 -4.38 11.42 -16.68
N GLY A 12 -4.78 12.69 -16.56
CA GLY A 12 -4.25 13.79 -17.34
C GLY A 12 -4.41 13.54 -18.85
N THR A 13 -3.29 13.46 -19.56
CA THR A 13 -3.26 13.19 -21.01
C THR A 13 -2.99 11.73 -21.34
N THR A 14 -2.73 10.89 -20.35
CA THR A 14 -2.25 9.52 -20.53
C THR A 14 -3.35 8.49 -20.24
N TYR A 15 -3.42 7.44 -21.06
CA TYR A 15 -4.35 6.33 -20.88
C TYR A 15 -3.67 5.18 -20.15
N TYR A 16 -4.43 4.54 -19.27
CA TYR A 16 -4.01 3.40 -18.48
C TYR A 16 -5.04 2.29 -18.61
N LYS A 17 -4.57 1.04 -18.55
CA LYS A 17 -5.40 -0.16 -18.44
C LYS A 17 -5.29 -0.74 -17.03
N LYS A 18 -6.42 -1.01 -16.39
CA LYS A 18 -6.53 -1.78 -15.15
C LYS A 18 -6.32 -3.26 -15.50
N VAL A 19 -5.26 -3.87 -14.97
CA VAL A 19 -4.88 -5.25 -15.27
C VAL A 19 -4.67 -6.02 -13.98
N LYS A 20 -5.18 -7.26 -13.94
CA LYS A 20 -4.83 -8.24 -12.91
C LYS A 20 -3.60 -9.01 -13.36
N LYS A 21 -2.43 -8.60 -12.87
CA LYS A 21 -1.16 -9.26 -13.16
C LYS A 21 -1.02 -10.50 -12.27
N PRO A 22 -0.81 -11.70 -12.82
CA PRO A 22 -0.57 -12.90 -12.03
C PRO A 22 0.79 -12.80 -11.32
N LEU A 23 0.83 -13.35 -10.11
CA LEU A 23 2.02 -13.52 -9.28
C LEU A 23 2.44 -14.99 -9.26
N ALA A 24 3.70 -15.25 -8.95
CA ALA A 24 4.24 -16.61 -8.81
C ALA A 24 3.53 -17.43 -7.70
N SER A 25 2.84 -16.74 -6.77
CA SER A 25 2.03 -17.34 -5.71
C SER A 25 0.64 -17.81 -6.17
N ASP A 26 0.35 -17.81 -7.47
CA ASP A 26 -0.96 -18.09 -8.07
C ASP A 26 -2.07 -17.10 -7.65
N ASP A 27 -1.66 -15.93 -7.15
CA ASP A 27 -2.53 -14.80 -6.83
C ASP A 27 -2.43 -13.72 -7.93
N THR A 28 -3.30 -12.71 -7.91
CA THR A 28 -3.25 -11.59 -8.84
C THR A 28 -3.17 -10.24 -8.13
N VAL A 29 -2.35 -9.34 -8.67
CA VAL A 29 -2.29 -7.94 -8.23
C VAL A 29 -2.92 -7.04 -9.30
N GLU A 30 -3.75 -6.10 -8.86
CA GLU A 30 -4.31 -5.09 -9.75
C GLU A 30 -3.32 -3.94 -9.93
N ILE A 31 -2.95 -3.66 -11.18
CA ILE A 31 -2.01 -2.62 -11.57
C ILE A 31 -2.58 -1.76 -12.69
N LEU A 32 -2.12 -0.52 -12.75
CA LEU A 32 -2.32 0.36 -13.91
C LEU A 32 -1.09 0.29 -14.79
N ILE A 33 -1.29 -0.12 -16.04
CA ILE A 33 -0.25 -0.11 -17.06
C ILE A 33 -0.53 1.00 -18.06
N LEU A 34 0.53 1.66 -18.53
CA LEU A 34 0.42 2.62 -19.63
C LEU A 34 -0.17 1.92 -20.85
N TRP A 35 -1.13 2.56 -21.50
CA TRP A 35 -1.78 2.01 -22.68
C TRP A 35 -1.85 3.06 -23.78
N ASN A 36 -1.55 2.65 -25.01
CA ASN A 36 -1.55 3.54 -26.15
C ASN A 36 -3.00 3.84 -26.59
N LYS A 37 -3.31 5.12 -26.85
CA LYS A 37 -4.64 5.58 -27.27
C LYS A 37 -5.07 4.96 -28.60
N ASP A 38 -4.19 4.90 -29.59
CA ASP A 38 -4.49 4.37 -30.92
C ASP A 38 -4.78 2.87 -30.86
N THR A 39 -4.14 2.12 -29.95
CA THR A 39 -4.51 0.73 -29.68
C THR A 39 -5.94 0.61 -29.14
N ILE A 40 -6.36 1.49 -28.23
CA ILE A 40 -7.76 1.48 -27.75
C ILE A 40 -8.74 1.76 -28.89
N ILE A 41 -8.41 2.72 -29.77
CA ILE A 41 -9.24 3.04 -30.95
C ILE A 41 -9.30 1.86 -31.91
N SER A 42 -8.17 1.18 -32.14
CA SER A 42 -8.10 0.01 -33.02
C SER A 42 -8.91 -1.17 -32.48
N ASP A 43 -8.87 -1.38 -31.16
CA ASP A 43 -9.53 -2.51 -30.50
C ASP A 43 -11.04 -2.29 -30.33
N HIS A 44 -11.47 -1.04 -30.04
CA HIS A 44 -12.86 -0.75 -29.60
C HIS A 44 -13.57 0.35 -30.39
N GLY A 45 -12.89 1.03 -31.31
CA GLY A 45 -13.39 2.19 -32.05
C GLY A 45 -13.20 3.53 -31.34
N LYS A 46 -13.29 4.63 -32.11
CA LYS A 46 -13.02 6.00 -31.61
C LYS A 46 -14.02 6.45 -30.54
N ASP A 47 -15.29 6.09 -30.70
CA ASP A 47 -16.37 6.49 -29.78
C ASP A 47 -16.22 5.83 -28.40
N TYR A 48 -15.43 4.77 -28.29
CA TYR A 48 -15.13 4.13 -27.01
C TYR A 48 -14.37 5.06 -26.06
N LEU A 49 -13.54 5.97 -26.59
CA LEU A 49 -12.77 6.92 -25.77
C LEU A 49 -13.67 7.85 -24.94
N ALA A 50 -14.85 8.20 -25.44
CA ALA A 50 -15.80 9.06 -24.72
C ALA A 50 -16.38 8.38 -23.47
N LYS A 51 -16.29 7.04 -23.38
CA LYS A 51 -16.79 6.26 -22.24
C LYS A 51 -15.72 6.06 -21.15
N ILE A 52 -14.46 6.38 -21.44
CA ILE A 52 -13.34 6.20 -20.50
C ILE A 52 -13.38 7.30 -19.45
N GLU A 53 -13.40 6.92 -18.18
CA GLU A 53 -13.32 7.87 -17.08
C GLU A 53 -12.04 8.70 -17.15
N CYS A 54 -12.20 10.01 -16.95
CA CYS A 54 -11.13 10.99 -17.03
C CYS A 54 -10.86 11.59 -15.66
N TYR A 55 -9.59 11.64 -15.30
CA TYR A 55 -9.08 12.21 -14.06
C TYR A 55 -8.01 13.24 -14.37
N ASP A 56 -7.88 14.27 -13.55
CA ASP A 56 -6.87 15.33 -13.71
C ASP A 56 -5.48 14.84 -13.30
N GLY A 57 -5.41 13.89 -12.36
CA GLY A 57 -4.16 13.33 -11.86
C GLY A 57 -4.35 12.20 -10.87
N PHE A 58 -3.24 11.76 -10.27
CA PHE A 58 -3.24 10.81 -9.16
C PHE A 58 -3.29 11.55 -7.82
N CYS A 59 -3.95 10.94 -6.83
CA CYS A 59 -3.82 11.30 -5.42
C CYS A 59 -3.66 10.04 -4.57
N SER A 60 -3.24 10.19 -3.32
CA SER A 60 -3.24 9.09 -2.35
C SER A 60 -3.88 9.58 -1.06
N ILE A 61 -5.20 9.42 -0.95
CA ILE A 61 -5.96 9.81 0.24
C ILE A 61 -6.42 8.54 0.95
N PRO A 62 -5.79 8.19 2.09
CA PRO A 62 -6.07 6.96 2.79
C PRO A 62 -7.39 7.05 3.57
N SER A 63 -8.25 6.05 3.39
CA SER A 63 -9.43 5.81 4.24
C SER A 63 -9.86 4.37 4.10
N HIS A 64 -9.96 3.64 5.22
CA HIS A 64 -10.40 2.25 5.24
C HIS A 64 -11.93 2.13 5.39
N ILE A 65 -12.52 3.01 6.21
CA ILE A 65 -13.96 2.99 6.53
C ILE A 65 -14.78 3.72 5.47
N GLN A 66 -14.27 4.85 4.97
CA GLN A 66 -14.94 5.70 3.98
C GLN A 66 -14.11 5.77 2.70
N TYR A 67 -13.66 4.61 2.22
CA TYR A 67 -12.87 4.51 1.00
C TYR A 67 -13.58 5.15 -0.20
N LYS A 68 -12.82 5.88 -1.00
CA LYS A 68 -13.26 6.41 -2.29
C LYS A 68 -12.16 6.19 -3.32
N ALA A 69 -12.50 5.50 -4.40
CA ALA A 69 -11.62 5.33 -5.56
C ALA A 69 -11.35 6.66 -6.30
N THR A 70 -12.24 7.64 -6.13
CA THR A 70 -12.18 8.96 -6.77
C THR A 70 -12.30 10.05 -5.72
N ILE A 71 -11.38 11.02 -5.74
CA ILE A 71 -11.39 12.19 -4.86
C ILE A 71 -11.49 13.45 -5.73
N GLY A 72 -12.68 14.04 -5.82
CA GLY A 72 -12.94 15.13 -6.77
C GLY A 72 -12.72 14.63 -8.20
N SER A 73 -11.80 15.24 -8.94
CA SER A 73 -11.38 14.83 -10.28
C SER A 73 -10.11 13.95 -10.30
N PHE A 74 -9.63 13.47 -9.15
CA PHE A 74 -8.38 12.70 -9.04
C PHE A 74 -8.63 11.21 -8.83
N TYR A 75 -7.74 10.40 -9.40
CA TYR A 75 -7.72 8.95 -9.23
C TYR A 75 -6.97 8.60 -7.94
N ASN A 76 -7.63 7.95 -6.99
CA ASN A 76 -7.02 7.56 -5.74
C ASN A 76 -6.17 6.29 -5.91
N GLN A 77 -4.88 6.39 -5.60
CA GLN A 77 -3.94 5.27 -5.59
C GLN A 77 -4.06 4.40 -4.34
N TYR A 78 -4.79 4.88 -3.33
CA TYR A 78 -5.17 4.06 -2.19
C TYR A 78 -6.14 2.95 -2.61
N HIS A 79 -6.04 1.79 -1.96
CA HIS A 79 -6.87 0.63 -2.28
C HIS A 79 -7.95 0.40 -1.21
N GLU A 80 -9.15 0.00 -1.63
CA GLU A 80 -10.11 -0.58 -0.71
C GLU A 80 -9.50 -1.84 -0.08
N LEU A 81 -9.82 -2.10 1.20
CA LEU A 81 -9.43 -3.35 1.84
C LEU A 81 -10.32 -4.49 1.37
N ASP A 82 -9.73 -5.67 1.23
CA ASP A 82 -10.45 -6.88 0.79
C ASP A 82 -11.46 -7.37 1.85
N TYR A 83 -11.24 -7.00 3.12
CA TYR A 83 -12.06 -7.42 4.26
C TYR A 83 -12.66 -6.22 4.99
N LYS A 84 -13.94 -6.35 5.38
CA LYS A 84 -14.65 -5.39 6.23
C LYS A 84 -14.81 -5.94 7.65
N PRO A 85 -14.71 -5.10 8.70
CA PRO A 85 -14.83 -5.55 10.07
C PRO A 85 -16.21 -6.16 10.32
N LYS A 86 -16.24 -7.26 11.07
CA LYS A 86 -17.47 -7.92 11.49
C LYS A 86 -17.35 -8.28 12.97
N ALA A 87 -18.43 -8.12 13.72
CA ALA A 87 -18.48 -8.58 15.10
C ALA A 87 -18.23 -10.10 15.16
N GLY A 88 -17.36 -10.54 16.08
CA GLY A 88 -16.96 -11.93 16.21
C GLY A 88 -15.88 -12.12 17.26
N ASN A 89 -15.56 -13.38 17.53
CA ASN A 89 -14.48 -13.74 18.43
C ASN A 89 -13.14 -13.75 17.69
N CYS A 90 -12.17 -12.98 18.18
CA CYS A 90 -10.80 -12.92 17.67
C CYS A 90 -9.76 -13.40 18.70
N THR A 91 -10.12 -14.31 19.62
CA THR A 91 -9.29 -14.76 20.75
C THR A 91 -7.88 -15.14 20.30
N THR A 92 -7.73 -15.94 19.24
CA THR A 92 -6.42 -16.36 18.74
C THR A 92 -5.55 -15.17 18.33
N ILE A 93 -6.12 -14.18 17.65
CA ILE A 93 -5.41 -12.96 17.26
C ILE A 93 -5.04 -12.15 18.49
N PHE A 94 -5.96 -11.97 19.45
CA PHE A 94 -5.68 -11.25 20.69
C PHE A 94 -4.59 -11.92 21.53
N THR A 95 -4.62 -13.24 21.66
CA THR A 95 -3.54 -14.00 22.33
C THR A 95 -2.21 -13.81 21.62
N PHE A 96 -2.20 -13.86 20.29
CA PHE A 96 -1.00 -13.62 19.50
C PHE A 96 -0.45 -12.20 19.65
N LEU A 97 -1.32 -11.18 19.59
CA LEU A 97 -0.92 -9.78 19.80
C LEU A 97 -0.40 -9.56 21.22
N LYS A 98 -0.99 -10.22 22.23
CA LYS A 98 -0.50 -10.17 23.62
C LYS A 98 0.88 -10.80 23.75
N HIS A 99 1.17 -11.87 23.01
CA HIS A 99 2.52 -12.44 22.91
C HIS A 99 3.51 -11.47 22.24
N ILE A 100 3.11 -10.81 21.15
CA ILE A 100 3.99 -9.88 20.40
C ILE A 100 4.32 -8.63 21.21
N PHE A 101 3.31 -8.02 21.84
CA PHE A 101 3.47 -6.74 22.54
C PHE A 101 3.78 -6.88 24.04
N GLY A 102 3.56 -8.06 24.63
CA GLY A 102 3.84 -8.33 26.03
C GLY A 102 3.12 -7.34 26.96
N GLU A 103 3.89 -6.64 27.80
CA GLU A 103 3.39 -5.61 28.72
C GLU A 103 2.77 -4.40 27.99
N GLN A 104 3.14 -4.17 26.74
CA GLN A 104 2.64 -3.07 25.91
C GLN A 104 1.40 -3.45 25.10
N TYR A 105 0.71 -4.53 25.46
CA TYR A 105 -0.43 -5.07 24.70
C TYR A 105 -1.49 -4.02 24.34
N GLU A 106 -1.94 -3.22 25.30
CA GLU A 106 -2.95 -2.18 25.05
C GLU A 106 -2.45 -1.11 24.06
N PHE A 107 -1.18 -0.69 24.16
CA PHE A 107 -0.58 0.23 23.18
C PHE A 107 -0.51 -0.38 21.79
N GLY A 108 -0.21 -1.68 21.69
CA GLY A 108 -0.24 -2.40 20.42
C GLY A 108 -1.63 -2.46 19.80
N LEU A 109 -2.67 -2.66 20.60
CA LEU A 109 -4.06 -2.61 20.14
C LEU A 109 -4.45 -1.21 19.65
N ASP A 110 -4.14 -0.17 20.44
CA ASP A 110 -4.40 1.21 20.06
C ASP A 110 -3.67 1.59 18.77
N TYR A 111 -2.42 1.16 18.60
CA TYR A 111 -1.64 1.38 17.38
C TYR A 111 -2.34 0.80 16.15
N LEU A 112 -2.78 -0.46 16.21
CA LEU A 112 -3.49 -1.13 15.12
C LEU A 112 -4.85 -0.49 14.85
N LYS A 113 -5.57 -0.10 15.90
CA LYS A 113 -6.86 0.59 15.79
C LYS A 113 -6.70 1.95 15.12
N ILE A 114 -5.72 2.75 15.52
CA ILE A 114 -5.45 4.05 14.93
C ILE A 114 -5.05 3.91 13.46
N LEU A 115 -4.19 2.96 13.12
CA LEU A 115 -3.86 2.67 11.71
C LEU A 115 -5.10 2.37 10.88
N TYR A 116 -6.07 1.64 11.45
CA TYR A 116 -7.29 1.25 10.76
C TYR A 116 -8.33 2.38 10.67
N GLU A 117 -8.63 3.04 11.78
CA GLU A 117 -9.70 4.04 11.86
C GLU A 117 -9.25 5.44 11.42
N ASN A 118 -7.97 5.77 11.67
CA ASN A 118 -7.40 7.09 11.46
C ASN A 118 -6.04 7.01 10.72
N PRO A 119 -6.01 6.51 9.47
CA PRO A 119 -4.74 6.23 8.75
C PRO A 119 -3.90 7.49 8.42
N LEU A 120 -4.43 8.70 8.62
CA LEU A 120 -3.69 9.96 8.50
C LEU A 120 -2.98 10.37 9.79
N GLN A 121 -3.28 9.71 10.91
CA GLN A 121 -2.66 10.03 12.19
C GLN A 121 -1.21 9.56 12.19
N ALA A 122 -0.29 10.48 12.47
CA ALA A 122 1.11 10.14 12.65
C ALA A 122 1.28 9.22 13.86
N LEU A 123 1.95 8.09 13.64
CA LEU A 123 2.24 7.10 14.66
C LEU A 123 3.76 6.94 14.84
N PRO A 124 4.23 6.55 16.03
CA PRO A 124 5.64 6.23 16.23
C PRO A 124 6.05 5.02 15.36
N ILE A 125 7.34 4.92 15.09
CA ILE A 125 7.89 3.73 14.42
C ILE A 125 7.76 2.54 15.37
N LEU A 126 7.10 1.49 14.89
CA LEU A 126 6.98 0.24 15.64
C LEU A 126 8.23 -0.61 15.41
N CYS A 127 9.04 -0.76 16.45
CA CYS A 127 10.23 -1.62 16.45
C CYS A 127 9.97 -2.87 17.29
N LEU A 128 9.86 -4.03 16.63
CA LEU A 128 9.76 -5.32 17.33
C LEU A 128 11.17 -5.89 17.55
N VAL A 129 11.62 -5.91 18.80
CA VAL A 129 12.94 -6.43 19.19
C VAL A 129 12.74 -7.76 19.91
N SER A 130 13.50 -8.79 19.53
CA SER A 130 13.60 -10.01 20.33
C SER A 130 15.01 -10.57 20.30
N SER A 131 15.45 -11.11 21.44
CA SER A 131 16.72 -11.81 21.59
C SER A 131 16.75 -13.14 20.83
N GLU A 132 15.58 -13.79 20.68
CA GLU A 132 15.44 -15.10 20.07
C GLU A 132 14.88 -15.02 18.64
N ARG A 133 15.24 -16.00 17.81
CA ARG A 133 14.63 -16.21 16.49
C ARG A 133 13.29 -16.94 16.63
N GLY A 134 12.38 -16.76 15.67
CA GLY A 134 11.11 -17.49 15.66
C GLY A 134 10.04 -16.96 16.62
N THR A 135 10.17 -15.74 17.13
CA THR A 135 9.25 -15.13 18.11
C THR A 135 7.91 -14.64 17.54
N GLY A 136 7.62 -14.92 16.26
CA GLY A 136 6.37 -14.52 15.61
C GLY A 136 6.39 -13.18 14.88
N LYS A 137 7.55 -12.51 14.76
CA LYS A 137 7.68 -11.23 14.03
C LYS A 137 7.18 -11.32 12.58
N THR A 138 7.66 -12.30 11.82
CA THR A 138 7.20 -12.53 10.44
C THR A 138 5.71 -12.85 10.39
N THR A 139 5.19 -13.58 11.38
CA THR A 139 3.74 -13.85 11.50
C THR A 139 2.94 -12.58 11.75
N PHE A 140 3.47 -11.64 12.53
CA PHE A 140 2.86 -10.33 12.75
C PHE A 140 2.86 -9.49 11.48
N LEU A 141 3.97 -9.48 10.73
CA LEU A 141 4.02 -8.82 9.42
C LEU A 141 3.02 -9.42 8.42
N ASN A 142 2.86 -10.75 8.42
CA ASN A 142 1.85 -11.43 7.61
C ASN A 142 0.42 -11.07 8.05
N LEU A 143 0.16 -10.98 9.37
CA LEU A 143 -1.12 -10.51 9.89
C LEU A 143 -1.44 -9.09 9.42
N LEU A 144 -0.47 -8.17 9.51
CA LEU A 144 -0.63 -6.81 8.99
C LEU A 144 -0.91 -6.81 7.48
N LYS A 145 -0.21 -7.68 6.72
CA LYS A 145 -0.41 -7.82 5.28
C LYS A 145 -1.82 -8.31 4.95
N LEU A 146 -2.39 -9.20 5.76
CA LEU A 146 -3.79 -9.64 5.63
C LEU A 146 -4.79 -8.52 5.95
N ILE A 147 -4.51 -7.68 6.96
CA ILE A 147 -5.39 -6.57 7.35
C ILE A 147 -5.36 -5.44 6.33
N PHE A 148 -4.16 -4.99 5.94
CA PHE A 148 -3.97 -3.79 5.12
C PHE A 148 -3.77 -4.07 3.63
N GLY A 149 -3.61 -5.34 3.24
CA GLY A 149 -3.61 -5.80 1.86
C GLY A 149 -2.65 -5.01 0.97
N LYS A 150 -3.20 -4.39 -0.06
CA LYS A 150 -2.43 -3.59 -1.05
C LYS A 150 -1.91 -2.26 -0.49
N ASN A 151 -2.39 -1.79 0.65
CA ASN A 151 -1.90 -0.58 1.31
C ASN A 151 -0.68 -0.84 2.21
N MET A 152 -0.19 -2.08 2.26
CA MET A 152 1.04 -2.45 2.95
C MET A 152 2.06 -3.07 1.98
N THR A 153 3.34 -2.83 2.23
CA THR A 153 4.46 -3.51 1.56
C THR A 153 5.41 -4.16 2.57
N LEU A 154 6.11 -5.20 2.12
CA LEU A 154 7.24 -5.82 2.81
C LEU A 154 8.47 -5.53 1.96
N ASN A 155 9.44 -4.83 2.55
CA ASN A 155 10.66 -4.43 1.87
C ASN A 155 11.84 -5.22 2.43
N THR A 156 12.77 -5.57 1.55
CA THR A 156 14.10 -6.07 1.95
C THR A 156 15.01 -4.91 2.36
N ASN A 157 16.14 -5.22 3.00
CA ASN A 157 17.17 -4.21 3.28
C ASN A 157 17.68 -3.50 2.01
N ASP A 158 17.73 -4.20 0.88
CA ASP A 158 18.18 -3.62 -0.39
C ASP A 158 17.13 -2.66 -0.97
N ASP A 159 15.84 -3.04 -0.92
CA ASP A 159 14.73 -2.15 -1.31
C ASP A 159 14.69 -0.90 -0.44
N PHE A 160 14.98 -1.06 0.85
CA PHE A 160 15.06 0.06 1.80
C PHE A 160 16.21 1.00 1.47
N ARG A 161 17.36 0.49 1.04
CA ARG A 161 18.56 1.30 0.71
C ARG A 161 18.52 1.90 -0.71
N SER A 162 17.72 1.34 -1.61
CA SER A 162 17.51 1.85 -2.98
C SER A 162 17.03 3.31 -3.01
N GLN A 163 17.46 4.09 -4.01
CA GLN A 163 16.90 5.44 -4.25
C GLN A 163 15.50 5.37 -4.87
N PHE A 164 15.15 4.26 -5.52
CA PHE A 164 13.83 4.04 -6.10
C PHE A 164 12.84 3.57 -5.04
N ASN A 165 11.85 4.42 -4.75
CA ASN A 165 10.87 4.22 -3.68
C ASN A 165 9.41 4.30 -4.15
N SER A 166 9.18 4.56 -5.44
CA SER A 166 7.83 4.78 -5.99
C SER A 166 6.85 3.63 -5.70
N ASP A 167 7.34 2.39 -5.60
CA ASP A 167 6.52 1.20 -5.33
C ASP A 167 5.94 1.19 -3.90
N TRP A 168 6.58 1.90 -2.96
CA TRP A 168 6.18 1.94 -1.56
C TRP A 168 5.82 3.33 -1.03
N ALA A 169 6.12 4.40 -1.77
CA ALA A 169 5.84 5.79 -1.38
C ALA A 169 4.34 6.08 -1.11
N ASN A 170 3.44 5.31 -1.73
CA ASN A 170 1.99 5.47 -1.59
C ASN A 170 1.34 4.42 -0.66
N LYS A 171 2.13 3.66 0.11
CA LYS A 171 1.64 2.65 1.06
C LYS A 171 1.43 3.27 2.43
N LEU A 172 0.39 2.81 3.14
CA LEU A 172 0.15 3.17 4.54
C LEU A 172 1.22 2.57 5.46
N VAL A 173 1.55 1.29 5.23
CA VAL A 173 2.51 0.55 6.07
C VAL A 173 3.65 0.05 5.20
N ILE A 174 4.87 0.42 5.58
CA ILE A 174 6.11 -0.11 5.02
C ILE A 174 6.76 -0.92 6.12
N ALA A 175 6.75 -2.24 5.99
CA ALA A 175 7.46 -3.13 6.89
C ALA A 175 8.79 -3.53 6.28
N VAL A 176 9.83 -3.56 7.11
CA VAL A 176 11.18 -3.98 6.70
C VAL A 176 11.58 -5.13 7.61
N ASP A 177 11.88 -6.28 7.02
CA ASP A 177 12.31 -7.46 7.79
C ASP A 177 13.83 -7.41 8.02
N GLU A 178 14.25 -7.78 9.22
CA GLU A 178 15.67 -7.89 9.62
C GLU A 178 16.54 -6.66 9.28
N VAL A 179 16.09 -5.45 9.61
CA VAL A 179 16.97 -4.27 9.49
C VAL A 179 18.12 -4.38 10.49
N LEU A 180 19.31 -4.61 9.97
CA LEU A 180 20.55 -4.41 10.73
C LEU A 180 20.74 -2.90 10.90
N LEU A 181 20.27 -2.37 12.04
CA LEU A 181 20.44 -0.97 12.44
C LEU A 181 21.89 -0.67 12.89
N ASP A 182 22.86 -1.36 12.32
CA ASP A 182 24.27 -1.26 12.67
C ASP A 182 24.89 0.04 12.13
N LYS A 183 24.26 0.63 11.10
CA LYS A 183 24.69 1.88 10.48
C LYS A 183 23.80 3.04 10.93
N ARG A 184 24.44 4.11 11.39
CA ARG A 184 23.79 5.39 11.73
C ARG A 184 22.94 5.93 10.57
N GLU A 185 23.41 5.73 9.33
CA GLU A 185 22.70 6.15 8.11
C GLU A 185 21.31 5.49 7.97
N ASP A 186 21.19 4.20 8.33
CA ASP A 186 19.91 3.48 8.23
C ASP A 186 18.91 4.04 9.26
N SER A 187 19.38 4.37 10.46
CA SER A 187 18.56 5.01 11.50
C SER A 187 18.10 6.42 11.12
N GLU A 188 18.99 7.24 10.55
CA GLU A 188 18.65 8.58 10.05
C GLU A 188 17.66 8.51 8.89
N ARG A 189 17.78 7.51 8.01
CA ARG A 189 16.85 7.29 6.92
C ARG A 189 15.45 6.90 7.41
N ILE A 190 15.33 5.99 8.37
CA ILE A 190 14.05 5.63 9.01
C ILE A 190 13.41 6.87 9.66
N LYS A 191 14.21 7.68 10.35
CA LYS A 191 13.74 8.93 10.95
C LYS A 191 13.22 9.90 9.91
N ASN A 192 13.93 10.07 8.80
CA ASN A 192 13.48 10.91 7.70
C ASN A 192 12.18 10.36 7.10
N LEU A 193 12.06 9.05 6.91
CA LEU A 193 10.87 8.38 6.38
C LEU A 193 9.63 8.55 7.25
N SER A 194 9.79 8.56 8.57
CA SER A 194 8.67 8.72 9.52
C SER A 194 8.25 10.17 9.76
N THR A 195 9.09 11.16 9.41
CA THR A 195 8.85 12.57 9.74
C THR A 195 8.63 13.48 8.54
N ALA A 196 9.06 13.09 7.34
CA ALA A 196 8.86 13.95 6.18
C ALA A 196 7.37 14.00 5.78
N ARG A 197 6.87 15.23 5.63
CA ARG A 197 5.49 15.49 5.21
C ARG A 197 5.26 15.27 3.71
N GLN A 198 6.35 15.21 2.92
CA GLN A 198 6.34 14.98 1.48
C GLN A 198 7.54 14.11 1.11
N PHE A 199 7.29 12.98 0.44
CA PHE A 199 8.34 12.15 -0.16
C PHE A 199 8.30 12.31 -1.67
N LYS A 200 9.47 12.55 -2.26
CA LYS A 200 9.62 12.42 -3.71
C LYS A 200 9.63 10.94 -4.04
N ALA A 201 8.66 10.53 -4.86
CA ALA A 201 8.60 9.19 -5.40
C ALA A 201 9.56 9.08 -6.60
N GLU A 202 10.60 8.26 -6.50
CA GLU A 202 11.53 7.97 -7.59
C GLU A 202 11.26 6.57 -8.16
N ALA A 203 11.11 6.51 -9.48
CA ALA A 203 10.87 5.27 -10.22
C ALA A 203 12.06 4.98 -11.14
N LYS A 204 12.45 3.70 -11.25
CA LYS A 204 13.54 3.29 -12.13
C LYS A 204 13.13 3.46 -13.60
N GLY A 205 13.83 4.31 -14.34
CA GLY A 205 13.62 4.49 -15.78
C GLY A 205 12.41 5.35 -16.17
N LYS A 206 11.88 6.19 -15.28
CA LYS A 206 10.99 7.31 -15.63
C LYS A 206 11.72 8.62 -15.41
N ASP A 207 11.80 9.46 -16.45
CA ASP A 207 12.31 10.82 -16.32
C ASP A 207 11.47 11.62 -15.32
N ARG A 208 12.16 12.53 -14.64
CA ARG A 208 11.59 13.48 -13.68
C ARG A 208 10.40 14.21 -14.30
N GLN A 209 9.21 14.08 -13.70
CA GLN A 209 8.14 15.07 -13.83
C GLN A 209 7.95 15.76 -12.48
#